data_AF-A0AAE6KVG1-F1
#
_entry.id   AF-A0AAE6KVG1-F1
#
_cell.length_a   1.000
_cell.length_b   1.000
_cell.length_c   1.000
_cell.angle_alpha   90.00
_cell.angle_beta   90.00
_cell.angle_gamma   90.00
#
_symmetry.space_group_name_H-M   'P 1'
#
loop_
_entity.id
_entity.type
_entity.pdbx_description
1 polymer ?
#
loop_
_entity_poly.entity_id
_entity_poly.type
_entity_poly.pdbx_seq_one_letter_code
_entity_poly.pdbx_strand_id
1 'polypeptide(L)'
;MKTHTEETMHTKAGKQGLWVLAAVAMALALLVNCGSSDEAPTPVPDAGQTDSGTNPTPDSGTDPDAGTEPEPDAGTEPEPDAGTEPEPDAGTEPLCQSDVPCSEQSIDRLNLLTTPSTTAMYEEEAPAGEFRSYIDARAGGLTVNQSYTYARFTPEGLARVSIDDQTSLGDHGWDIAFRRYYIRLNGGTSGPSCIGVARLPTGTRFETVTSVPSDLTFQSDAWYTDTCEFIPDNSGLAGPTMALSSFWSYEGCVRMSGDVFIIRLADGRHVKFEVKSYYELAVQEHCNATNELPSGTPSGSGQLRVKWAFLP
;
A
#
# COMPACT_ATOMS: atom_id res chain seq x y z
N MET A 1 24.17 44.30 -56.49
CA MET A 1 24.87 43.16 -57.13
C MET A 1 26.13 42.87 -56.33
N LYS A 2 26.25 41.66 -55.77
CA LYS A 2 27.52 41.10 -55.28
C LYS A 2 27.57 39.67 -55.83
N THR A 3 28.67 39.33 -56.49
CA THR A 3 28.87 38.05 -57.17
C THR A 3 29.40 37.00 -56.19
N HIS A 4 29.01 35.74 -56.41
CA HIS A 4 29.52 34.58 -55.68
C HIS A 4 30.97 34.27 -56.08
N THR A 5 31.73 33.74 -55.13
CA THR A 5 32.73 32.70 -55.39
C THR A 5 32.41 31.52 -54.48
N GLU A 6 32.41 30.33 -55.07
CA GLU A 6 32.10 29.05 -54.43
C GLU A 6 33.37 28.49 -53.77
N GLU A 7 33.26 27.89 -52.58
CA GLU A 7 34.32 27.04 -52.03
C GLU A 7 33.70 25.78 -51.40
N THR A 8 34.08 24.62 -51.94
CA THR A 8 33.54 23.31 -51.59
C THR A 8 34.35 22.66 -50.48
N MET A 9 33.69 22.09 -49.45
CA MET A 9 34.38 21.24 -48.48
C MET A 9 33.61 19.95 -48.11
N HIS A 10 34.06 18.87 -48.75
CA HIS A 10 34.09 17.47 -48.32
C HIS A 10 33.16 16.94 -47.21
N THR A 11 32.21 16.12 -47.65
CA THR A 11 31.57 15.06 -46.85
C THR A 11 32.60 14.04 -46.34
N LYS A 12 32.50 13.62 -45.07
CA LYS A 12 33.24 12.43 -44.57
C LYS A 12 32.36 11.58 -43.65
N ALA A 13 31.95 10.42 -44.14
CA ALA A 13 31.21 9.42 -43.37
C ALA A 13 32.15 8.63 -42.43
N GLY A 14 31.65 8.21 -41.26
CA GLY A 14 32.48 7.63 -40.20
C GLY A 14 31.74 6.75 -39.17
N LYS A 15 31.17 5.62 -39.65
CA LYS A 15 30.83 4.37 -38.93
C LYS A 15 30.21 4.42 -37.52
N GLN A 16 29.02 3.83 -37.42
CA GLN A 16 28.36 3.38 -36.19
C GLN A 16 29.24 2.37 -35.41
N GLY A 17 29.21 2.46 -34.08
CA GLY A 17 29.78 1.47 -33.15
C GLY A 17 28.67 0.77 -32.37
N LEU A 18 28.36 -0.47 -32.76
CA LEU A 18 27.38 -1.34 -32.13
C LEU A 18 27.96 -1.90 -30.82
N TRP A 19 27.37 -1.61 -29.65
CA TRP A 19 27.72 -2.28 -28.40
C TRP A 19 26.68 -3.33 -28.04
N VAL A 20 27.17 -4.53 -27.74
CA VAL A 20 26.41 -5.78 -27.68
C VAL A 20 25.83 -5.99 -26.27
N LEU A 21 24.55 -6.36 -26.23
CA LEU A 21 23.87 -6.84 -25.02
C LEU A 21 24.52 -8.15 -24.54
N ALA A 22 25.08 -8.15 -23.33
CA ALA A 22 25.57 -9.37 -22.68
C ALA A 22 24.42 -10.08 -21.95
N ALA A 23 23.85 -11.11 -22.56
CA ALA A 23 22.85 -11.96 -21.92
C ALA A 23 23.51 -12.91 -20.91
N VAL A 24 22.92 -13.04 -19.71
CA VAL A 24 23.35 -13.97 -18.66
C VAL A 24 22.75 -15.34 -18.92
N ALA A 25 23.59 -16.37 -19.13
CA ALA A 25 23.16 -17.75 -19.27
C ALA A 25 24.22 -18.75 -18.74
N MET A 26 24.08 -19.18 -17.48
CA MET A 26 24.82 -20.30 -16.88
C MET A 26 24.25 -20.62 -15.49
N ALA A 27 24.11 -21.84 -15.01
CA ALA A 27 23.83 -23.12 -15.67
C ALA A 27 23.14 -24.04 -14.64
N LEU A 28 22.20 -24.87 -15.08
CA LEU A 28 21.50 -25.82 -14.21
C LEU A 28 22.41 -27.03 -13.92
N ALA A 29 22.77 -27.26 -12.66
CA ALA A 29 23.53 -28.43 -12.21
C ALA A 29 22.67 -29.30 -11.29
N LEU A 30 21.99 -30.30 -11.89
CA LEU A 30 21.34 -31.38 -11.15
C LEU A 30 22.42 -32.36 -10.67
N LEU A 31 22.52 -32.58 -9.36
CA LEU A 31 23.21 -33.75 -8.81
C LEU A 31 22.17 -34.75 -8.29
N VAL A 32 22.10 -35.87 -8.98
CA VAL A 32 21.34 -37.06 -8.59
C VAL A 32 21.99 -37.66 -7.34
N ASN A 33 21.20 -37.87 -6.29
CA ASN A 33 21.53 -38.84 -5.26
C ASN A 33 20.43 -39.91 -5.21
N CYS A 34 20.76 -41.13 -5.63
CA CYS A 34 19.84 -42.27 -5.52
C CYS A 34 19.70 -42.68 -4.06
N GLY A 35 18.45 -42.78 -3.61
CA GLY A 35 18.08 -43.36 -2.32
C GLY A 35 16.75 -44.11 -2.46
N SER A 36 16.81 -45.32 -3.02
CA SER A 36 15.65 -46.18 -3.22
C SER A 36 15.11 -46.71 -1.90
N SER A 37 13.79 -46.66 -1.71
CA SER A 37 12.95 -47.77 -1.20
C SER A 37 11.48 -47.39 -1.33
N ASP A 38 10.69 -48.30 -1.89
CA ASP A 38 9.28 -48.11 -2.21
C ASP A 38 8.31 -48.43 -1.05
N GLU A 39 7.04 -48.15 -1.32
CA GLU A 39 5.82 -48.74 -0.75
C GLU A 39 5.23 -48.28 0.60
N ALA A 40 3.96 -47.88 0.47
CA ALA A 40 2.85 -48.02 1.42
C ALA A 40 1.60 -48.40 0.56
N PRO A 41 0.42 -48.81 1.09
CA PRO A 41 0.00 -48.88 2.50
C PRO A 41 -0.84 -50.15 2.90
N THR A 42 -1.47 -50.09 4.08
CA THR A 42 -2.66 -50.87 4.58
C THR A 42 -2.42 -52.24 5.27
N PRO A 43 -3.37 -52.77 6.10
CA PRO A 43 -4.45 -52.14 6.89
C PRO A 43 -4.45 -52.54 8.41
N VAL A 44 -5.43 -52.03 9.17
CA VAL A 44 -5.71 -52.33 10.61
C VAL A 44 -6.39 -53.72 10.80
N PRO A 45 -6.31 -54.39 11.98
CA PRO A 45 -7.35 -54.18 13.02
C PRO A 45 -6.87 -54.22 14.49
N ASP A 46 -7.82 -53.92 15.39
CA ASP A 46 -7.72 -53.73 16.84
C ASP A 46 -7.73 -55.04 17.67
N ALA A 47 -7.13 -55.01 18.87
CA ALA A 47 -7.25 -56.00 19.94
C ALA A 47 -6.81 -55.42 21.31
N GLY A 48 -7.74 -55.22 22.25
CA GLY A 48 -7.50 -54.64 23.59
C GLY A 48 -7.38 -55.65 24.75
N GLN A 49 -7.88 -55.24 25.93
CA GLN A 49 -7.92 -55.90 27.28
C GLN A 49 -6.71 -55.72 28.22
N THR A 50 -6.85 -55.62 29.57
CA THR A 50 -7.88 -55.12 30.53
C THR A 50 -7.31 -55.21 31.96
N ASP A 51 -7.78 -54.39 32.91
CA ASP A 51 -8.14 -54.79 34.30
C ASP A 51 -8.90 -53.61 34.99
N SER A 52 -10.14 -53.75 35.49
CA SER A 52 -10.58 -54.29 36.82
C SER A 52 -10.37 -53.28 37.97
N GLY A 53 -11.28 -52.98 38.92
CA GLY A 53 -12.69 -53.34 39.25
C GLY A 53 -13.19 -52.34 40.34
N THR A 54 -14.37 -52.39 40.98
CA THR A 54 -15.58 -53.26 40.96
C THR A 54 -16.76 -52.54 41.67
N ASN A 55 -18.01 -53.00 41.51
CA ASN A 55 -19.24 -52.46 42.16
C ASN A 55 -19.47 -53.07 43.58
N PRO A 56 -20.34 -52.52 44.46
CA PRO A 56 -21.73 -53.04 44.51
C PRO A 56 -22.86 -52.06 44.97
N THR A 57 -23.93 -51.99 44.16
CA THR A 57 -25.40 -51.98 44.44
C THR A 57 -26.09 -51.08 45.51
N PRO A 58 -27.39 -50.72 45.29
CA PRO A 58 -28.11 -49.65 46.00
C PRO A 58 -29.15 -50.14 47.05
N ASP A 59 -29.76 -49.21 47.79
CA ASP A 59 -31.15 -49.38 48.27
C ASP A 59 -31.90 -48.04 48.56
N SER A 60 -33.23 -48.10 48.33
CA SER A 60 -34.41 -47.37 48.87
C SER A 60 -34.47 -45.85 49.14
N GLY A 61 -35.66 -45.28 48.83
CA GLY A 61 -36.18 -43.98 49.30
C GLY A 61 -37.26 -43.39 48.38
N THR A 62 -38.53 -43.84 48.44
CA THR A 62 -39.67 -43.18 49.15
C THR A 62 -40.16 -41.83 48.58
N ASP A 63 -41.34 -41.86 47.97
CA ASP A 63 -42.33 -40.75 47.94
C ASP A 63 -42.82 -40.46 49.39
N PRO A 64 -43.27 -39.25 49.78
CA PRO A 64 -44.50 -38.71 49.20
C PRO A 64 -44.67 -37.16 49.10
N ASP A 65 -45.64 -36.81 48.25
CA ASP A 65 -46.72 -35.82 48.46
C ASP A 65 -46.65 -34.39 47.87
N ALA A 66 -47.85 -33.90 47.57
CA ALA A 66 -48.21 -32.77 46.73
C ALA A 66 -47.61 -31.40 47.10
N GLY A 67 -47.07 -30.73 46.09
CA GLY A 67 -46.85 -29.29 46.04
C GLY A 67 -47.42 -28.71 44.75
N THR A 68 -48.22 -27.64 44.85
CA THR A 68 -48.93 -27.01 43.73
C THR A 68 -47.95 -26.41 42.71
N GLU A 69 -48.10 -26.75 41.43
CA GLU A 69 -47.39 -26.06 40.34
C GLU A 69 -47.94 -24.62 40.20
N PRO A 70 -47.09 -23.57 40.27
CA PRO A 70 -47.45 -22.26 39.72
C PRO A 70 -47.29 -22.30 38.19
N GLU A 71 -48.17 -21.60 37.48
CA GLU A 71 -48.02 -21.45 36.02
C GLU A 71 -46.71 -20.74 35.67
N PRO A 72 -46.05 -21.10 34.56
CA PRO A 72 -44.85 -20.40 34.12
C PRO A 72 -45.23 -19.00 33.64
N ASP A 73 -44.73 -17.97 34.34
CA ASP A 73 -44.78 -16.59 33.86
C ASP A 73 -44.22 -16.52 32.44
N ALA A 74 -45.01 -15.99 31.51
CA ALA A 74 -44.58 -15.72 30.15
C ALA A 74 -43.60 -14.54 30.15
N GLY A 75 -42.34 -14.84 30.47
CA GLY A 75 -41.23 -13.89 30.39
C GLY A 75 -41.20 -13.26 29.01
N THR A 76 -41.35 -11.93 28.96
CA THR A 76 -41.21 -11.17 27.73
C THR A 76 -39.77 -11.32 27.26
N GLU A 77 -39.57 -11.96 26.11
CA GLU A 77 -38.26 -11.97 25.45
C GLU A 77 -37.84 -10.51 25.20
N PRO A 78 -36.63 -10.09 25.59
CA PRO A 78 -36.14 -8.78 25.19
C PRO A 78 -36.01 -8.79 23.67
N GLU A 79 -36.64 -7.82 23.01
CA GLU A 79 -36.47 -7.63 21.57
C GLU A 79 -34.98 -7.55 21.24
N PRO A 80 -34.50 -8.18 20.15
CA PRO A 80 -33.11 -8.07 19.77
C PRO A 80 -32.81 -6.59 19.52
N ASP A 81 -31.85 -6.03 20.26
CA ASP A 81 -31.36 -4.67 20.01
C ASP A 81 -31.04 -4.58 18.52
N ALA A 82 -31.83 -3.78 17.81
CA ALA A 82 -31.57 -3.40 16.44
C ALA A 82 -30.33 -2.53 16.47
N GLY A 83 -29.16 -3.18 16.48
CA GLY A 83 -27.87 -2.54 16.46
C GLY A 83 -27.89 -1.51 15.36
N THR A 84 -27.73 -0.25 15.75
CA THR A 84 -27.56 0.85 14.81
C THR A 84 -26.33 0.50 13.98
N GLU A 85 -26.54 -0.02 12.77
CA GLU A 85 -25.48 -0.08 11.78
C GLU A 85 -24.90 1.33 11.70
N PRO A 86 -23.56 1.50 11.81
CA PRO A 86 -22.99 2.83 11.66
C PRO A 86 -23.44 3.35 10.30
N GLU A 87 -24.18 4.47 10.33
CA GLU A 87 -24.62 5.17 9.12
C GLU A 87 -23.42 5.22 8.16
N PRO A 88 -23.56 4.78 6.89
CA PRO A 88 -22.46 4.86 5.94
C PRO A 88 -22.09 6.34 5.84
N ASP A 89 -20.91 6.70 6.38
CA ASP A 89 -20.45 8.08 6.50
C ASP A 89 -20.71 8.78 5.17
N ALA A 90 -21.57 9.79 5.21
CA ALA A 90 -22.28 10.29 4.04
C ALA A 90 -21.28 10.90 3.09
N GLY A 91 -20.75 10.05 2.21
CA GLY A 91 -19.51 10.29 1.50
C GLY A 91 -19.63 11.59 0.75
N THR A 92 -18.87 12.59 1.20
CA THR A 92 -18.94 13.94 0.61
C THR A 92 -18.71 13.77 -0.89
N GLU A 93 -19.74 14.08 -1.69
CA GLU A 93 -19.66 13.92 -3.13
C GLU A 93 -18.43 14.69 -3.63
N PRO A 94 -17.57 14.07 -4.46
CA PRO A 94 -16.32 14.69 -4.84
C PRO A 94 -16.63 16.01 -5.56
N LEU A 95 -16.09 17.12 -5.06
CA LEU A 95 -16.38 18.47 -5.57
C LEU A 95 -15.86 18.70 -7.01
N CYS A 96 -15.29 17.67 -7.61
CA CYS A 96 -14.54 17.66 -8.85
C CYS A 96 -14.42 16.22 -9.38
N GLN A 97 -14.67 16.05 -10.67
CA GLN A 97 -14.50 14.78 -11.39
C GLN A 97 -13.70 15.04 -12.66
N SER A 98 -12.82 14.12 -13.03
CA SER A 98 -12.03 14.16 -14.27
C SER A 98 -11.87 12.77 -14.88
N ASP A 99 -11.94 12.67 -16.20
CA ASP A 99 -11.54 11.46 -16.91
C ASP A 99 -10.06 11.17 -16.66
N VAL A 100 -9.72 9.91 -16.35
CA VAL A 100 -8.32 9.50 -16.18
C VAL A 100 -7.67 9.31 -17.57
N PRO A 101 -6.64 10.11 -17.92
CA PRO A 101 -5.98 9.97 -19.21
C PRO A 101 -5.08 8.73 -19.24
N CYS A 102 -5.01 8.09 -20.41
CA CYS A 102 -4.05 7.00 -20.68
C CYS A 102 -4.18 5.80 -19.73
N SER A 103 -5.41 5.44 -19.33
CA SER A 103 -5.69 4.34 -18.39
C SER A 103 -5.11 3.00 -18.84
N GLU A 104 -5.32 2.59 -20.09
CA GLU A 104 -4.75 1.34 -20.64
C GLU A 104 -3.22 1.33 -20.58
N GLN A 105 -2.58 2.44 -20.96
CA GLN A 105 -1.13 2.59 -20.89
C GLN A 105 -0.64 2.62 -19.43
N SER A 106 -1.44 3.10 -18.49
CA SER A 106 -1.14 3.04 -17.05
C SER A 106 -1.25 1.61 -16.53
N ILE A 107 -2.25 0.83 -16.98
CA ILE A 107 -2.41 -0.59 -16.64
C ILE A 107 -1.16 -1.39 -17.02
N ASP A 108 -0.72 -1.27 -18.28
CA ASP A 108 0.48 -1.94 -18.78
C ASP A 108 1.76 -1.43 -18.10
N ARG A 109 1.98 -0.11 -18.09
CA ARG A 109 3.25 0.49 -17.63
C ARG A 109 3.49 0.30 -16.15
N LEU A 110 2.44 0.35 -15.34
CA LEU A 110 2.53 0.20 -13.90
C LEU A 110 2.27 -1.24 -13.44
N ASN A 111 1.89 -2.17 -14.32
CA ASN A 111 1.41 -3.50 -13.92
C ASN A 111 0.31 -3.35 -12.85
N LEU A 112 -0.82 -2.76 -13.25
CA LEU A 112 -1.99 -2.56 -12.40
C LEU A 112 -2.80 -3.88 -12.32
N LEU A 113 -2.96 -4.38 -11.11
CA LEU A 113 -3.49 -5.72 -10.84
C LEU A 113 -4.97 -5.69 -10.44
N THR A 114 -5.67 -6.79 -10.68
CA THR A 114 -7.10 -6.99 -10.34
C THR A 114 -7.31 -7.71 -9.00
N THR A 115 -6.25 -7.91 -8.21
CA THR A 115 -6.29 -8.57 -6.89
C THR A 115 -6.10 -7.50 -5.82
N PRO A 116 -7.11 -7.14 -5.01
CA PRO A 116 -6.96 -6.15 -3.95
C PRO A 116 -5.84 -6.49 -2.96
N SER A 117 -5.19 -5.46 -2.39
CA SER A 117 -4.21 -5.65 -1.32
C SER A 117 -4.89 -6.12 -0.03
N THR A 118 -4.29 -7.13 0.61
CA THR A 118 -4.70 -7.62 1.94
C THR A 118 -3.57 -7.51 2.98
N THR A 119 -2.49 -6.80 2.65
CA THR A 119 -1.33 -6.60 3.54
C THR A 119 -1.70 -5.78 4.78
N ALA A 120 -0.85 -5.75 5.82
CA ALA A 120 -1.15 -5.02 7.04
C ALA A 120 -1.21 -3.49 6.85
N MET A 121 -2.16 -2.83 7.51
CA MET A 121 -2.21 -1.37 7.66
C MET A 121 -2.93 -1.03 8.97
N TYR A 122 -2.37 -0.12 9.76
CA TYR A 122 -2.90 0.27 11.08
C TYR A 122 -2.27 1.60 11.55
N GLU A 123 -2.90 2.26 12.53
CA GLU A 123 -2.32 3.43 13.21
C GLU A 123 -1.36 3.00 14.34
N GLU A 124 -0.21 3.66 14.41
CA GLU A 124 0.74 3.63 15.54
C GLU A 124 0.47 4.79 16.51
N GLU A 125 1.01 4.73 17.73
CA GLU A 125 0.81 5.79 18.74
C GLU A 125 1.33 7.16 18.27
N ALA A 126 0.45 8.16 18.27
CA ALA A 126 0.70 9.52 17.80
C ALA A 126 0.22 10.58 18.80
N PRO A 127 0.79 11.80 18.79
CA PRO A 127 0.26 12.93 19.55
C PRO A 127 -1.17 13.28 19.17
N ALA A 128 -1.96 13.83 20.12
CA ALA A 128 -3.34 14.24 19.85
C ALA A 128 -3.43 15.24 18.67
N GLY A 129 -4.28 14.94 17.69
CA GLY A 129 -4.41 15.72 16.45
C GLY A 129 -3.38 15.38 15.37
N GLU A 130 -2.52 14.39 15.58
CA GLU A 130 -1.63 13.80 14.58
C GLU A 130 -1.91 12.29 14.44
N PHE A 131 -1.57 11.74 13.27
CA PHE A 131 -1.66 10.32 12.94
C PHE A 131 -0.31 9.77 12.51
N ARG A 132 -0.14 8.45 12.65
CA ARG A 132 1.08 7.71 12.30
C ARG A 132 0.70 6.36 11.72
N SER A 133 0.35 6.34 10.46
CA SER A 133 -0.11 5.11 9.80
C SER A 133 1.09 4.27 9.37
N TYR A 134 1.10 3.00 9.77
CA TYR A 134 1.93 1.95 9.17
C TYR A 134 1.20 1.38 7.96
N ILE A 135 1.92 1.19 6.84
CA ILE A 135 1.41 0.55 5.62
C ILE A 135 2.43 -0.47 5.11
N ASP A 136 2.04 -1.75 5.07
CA ASP A 136 2.77 -2.76 4.30
C ASP A 136 2.46 -2.58 2.81
N ALA A 137 3.31 -1.79 2.13
CA ALA A 137 3.25 -1.51 0.71
C ALA A 137 3.98 -2.57 -0.14
N ARG A 138 4.27 -3.78 0.39
CA ARG A 138 4.90 -4.85 -0.39
C ARG A 138 3.98 -5.50 -1.42
N ALA A 139 2.65 -5.40 -1.25
CA ALA A 139 1.64 -5.83 -2.22
C ALA A 139 1.90 -7.23 -2.83
N GLY A 140 2.07 -8.23 -1.96
CA GLY A 140 2.43 -9.60 -2.34
C GLY A 140 3.89 -10.00 -2.08
N GLY A 141 4.81 -9.04 -1.90
CA GLY A 141 6.20 -9.31 -1.50
C GLY A 141 7.23 -8.67 -2.42
N LEU A 142 8.26 -9.43 -2.79
CA LEU A 142 9.27 -8.99 -3.78
C LEU A 142 8.74 -9.13 -5.21
N THR A 143 7.99 -10.21 -5.47
CA THR A 143 7.16 -10.35 -6.68
C THR A 143 5.79 -9.79 -6.36
N VAL A 144 5.50 -8.58 -6.84
CA VAL A 144 4.19 -7.93 -6.66
C VAL A 144 3.11 -8.78 -7.33
N ASN A 145 2.12 -9.21 -6.56
CA ASN A 145 0.96 -9.98 -7.04
C ASN A 145 -0.38 -9.48 -6.49
N GLN A 146 -0.36 -8.38 -5.73
CA GLN A 146 -1.53 -7.64 -5.28
C GLN A 146 -1.45 -6.18 -5.74
N SER A 147 -2.60 -5.53 -5.75
CA SER A 147 -2.79 -4.12 -6.05
C SER A 147 -2.03 -3.21 -5.07
N TYR A 148 -1.99 -1.91 -5.34
CA TYR A 148 -1.60 -0.92 -4.34
C TYR A 148 -2.47 -1.09 -3.07
N THR A 149 -1.93 -0.73 -1.91
CA THR A 149 -2.73 -0.59 -0.68
C THR A 149 -3.43 0.76 -0.73
N TYR A 150 -4.72 0.78 -1.05
CA TYR A 150 -5.55 1.98 -1.12
C TYR A 150 -6.09 2.39 0.25
N ALA A 151 -6.18 3.70 0.48
CA ALA A 151 -6.66 4.26 1.72
C ALA A 151 -7.35 5.62 1.56
N ARG A 152 -8.10 6.01 2.60
CA ARG A 152 -8.78 7.31 2.75
C ARG A 152 -8.42 7.96 4.08
N PHE A 153 -8.30 9.27 4.13
CA PHE A 153 -8.07 10.02 5.36
C PHE A 153 -9.40 10.29 6.09
N THR A 154 -9.59 9.75 7.29
CA THR A 154 -10.78 9.97 8.13
C THR A 154 -10.41 10.66 9.46
N PRO A 155 -11.35 11.26 10.20
CA PRO A 155 -11.07 11.86 11.51
C PRO A 155 -10.55 10.88 12.57
N GLU A 156 -10.62 9.56 12.33
CA GLU A 156 -10.19 8.47 13.20
C GLU A 156 -8.84 7.86 12.79
N GLY A 157 -8.40 8.08 11.56
CA GLY A 157 -7.13 7.57 11.03
C GLY A 157 -7.15 7.29 9.52
N LEU A 158 -6.16 6.53 9.06
CA LEU A 158 -6.06 6.13 7.66
C LEU A 158 -6.86 4.85 7.43
N ALA A 159 -8.05 4.97 6.83
CA ALA A 159 -8.96 3.85 6.60
C ALA A 159 -8.61 3.09 5.30
N ARG A 160 -8.69 1.76 5.30
CA ARG A 160 -8.46 0.94 4.09
C ARG A 160 -9.63 1.07 3.12
N VAL A 161 -9.30 1.21 1.83
CA VAL A 161 -10.26 0.98 0.73
C VAL A 161 -9.95 -0.36 0.08
N SER A 162 -10.92 -1.28 0.08
CA SER A 162 -10.76 -2.64 -0.45
C SER A 162 -11.08 -2.68 -1.95
N ILE A 163 -10.16 -2.14 -2.76
CA ILE A 163 -10.28 -2.02 -4.22
C ILE A 163 -9.03 -2.57 -4.91
N ASP A 164 -9.17 -2.97 -6.18
CA ASP A 164 -8.05 -3.34 -7.04
C ASP A 164 -7.57 -2.16 -7.92
N ASP A 165 -6.42 -2.30 -8.55
CA ASP A 165 -5.83 -1.19 -9.30
C ASP A 165 -6.60 -0.76 -10.53
N GLN A 166 -7.27 -1.68 -11.23
CA GLN A 166 -7.97 -1.36 -12.48
C GLN A 166 -9.30 -0.68 -12.16
N THR A 167 -10.04 -1.20 -11.17
CA THR A 167 -11.26 -0.53 -10.67
C THR A 167 -10.94 0.86 -10.08
N SER A 168 -9.76 1.05 -9.45
CA SER A 168 -9.35 2.35 -8.88
C SER A 168 -9.33 3.53 -9.88
N LEU A 169 -9.17 3.24 -11.17
CA LEU A 169 -9.12 4.25 -12.24
C LEU A 169 -10.50 4.89 -12.53
N GLY A 170 -11.59 4.28 -12.05
CA GLY A 170 -12.95 4.81 -12.16
C GLY A 170 -13.60 5.13 -10.80
N ASP A 171 -12.84 5.05 -9.70
CA ASP A 171 -13.39 5.14 -8.34
C ASP A 171 -12.93 6.39 -7.58
N HIS A 172 -13.87 7.08 -6.94
CA HIS A 172 -13.66 8.32 -6.18
C HIS A 172 -13.47 8.12 -4.66
N GLY A 173 -13.64 6.89 -4.15
CA GLY A 173 -13.70 6.56 -2.73
C GLY A 173 -12.35 6.40 -2.04
N TRP A 174 -11.24 6.42 -2.78
CA TRP A 174 -9.87 6.40 -2.25
C TRP A 174 -9.18 7.76 -2.38
N ASP A 175 -8.29 8.09 -1.44
CA ASP A 175 -7.51 9.34 -1.48
C ASP A 175 -6.06 9.10 -1.93
N ILE A 176 -5.45 8.05 -1.39
CA ILE A 176 -4.00 7.78 -1.47
C ILE A 176 -3.76 6.26 -1.59
N ALA A 177 -2.74 5.85 -2.34
CA ALA A 177 -2.44 4.44 -2.56
C ALA A 177 -0.93 4.14 -2.59
N PHE A 178 -0.52 3.07 -1.91
CA PHE A 178 0.89 2.77 -1.63
C PHE A 178 1.35 1.45 -2.26
N ARG A 179 2.48 1.46 -2.98
CA ARG A 179 3.16 0.23 -3.42
C ARG A 179 4.66 0.44 -3.60
N ARG A 180 5.46 -0.30 -2.83
CA ARG A 180 6.92 -0.10 -2.71
C ARG A 180 7.21 1.36 -2.33
N TYR A 181 7.94 2.09 -3.18
CA TYR A 181 8.27 3.51 -3.01
C TYR A 181 7.38 4.43 -3.87
N TYR A 182 6.34 3.88 -4.51
CA TYR A 182 5.33 4.64 -5.22
C TYR A 182 4.16 4.99 -4.31
N ILE A 183 3.76 6.26 -4.33
CA ILE A 183 2.58 6.77 -3.64
C ILE A 183 1.75 7.54 -4.67
N ARG A 184 0.57 7.03 -4.97
CA ARG A 184 -0.42 7.64 -5.87
C ARG A 184 -1.43 8.46 -5.06
N LEU A 185 -1.93 9.54 -5.66
CA LEU A 185 -3.07 10.31 -5.15
C LEU A 185 -4.24 10.20 -6.14
N ASN A 186 -5.49 10.24 -5.67
CA ASN A 186 -6.65 10.15 -6.56
C ASN A 186 -6.84 11.46 -7.37
N GLY A 187 -6.06 11.61 -8.43
CA GLY A 187 -6.17 12.68 -9.41
C GLY A 187 -5.12 12.65 -10.50
N GLY A 188 -5.40 13.36 -11.60
CA GLY A 188 -4.52 13.38 -12.78
C GLY A 188 -4.47 12.01 -13.46
N THR A 189 -3.26 11.51 -13.77
CA THR A 189 -3.09 10.18 -14.38
C THR A 189 -3.41 9.01 -13.42
N SER A 190 -3.61 9.29 -12.13
CA SER A 190 -3.79 8.25 -11.11
C SER A 190 -5.24 7.81 -10.86
N GLY A 191 -6.23 8.68 -11.03
CA GLY A 191 -7.60 8.44 -10.57
C GLY A 191 -8.52 9.64 -10.86
N PRO A 192 -9.85 9.45 -10.78
CA PRO A 192 -10.81 10.40 -11.33
C PRO A 192 -11.17 11.59 -10.42
N SER A 193 -10.73 11.62 -9.16
CA SER A 193 -10.92 12.78 -8.27
C SER A 193 -9.92 13.92 -8.58
N CYS A 194 -10.03 15.08 -7.95
CA CYS A 194 -9.05 16.19 -8.12
C CYS A 194 -8.07 16.34 -6.95
N ILE A 195 -7.71 15.23 -6.29
CA ILE A 195 -6.72 15.27 -5.21
C ILE A 195 -5.39 15.74 -5.78
N GLY A 196 -4.80 16.72 -5.09
CA GLY A 196 -3.55 17.34 -5.49
C GLY A 196 -2.69 17.60 -4.27
N VAL A 197 -1.40 17.75 -4.49
CA VAL A 197 -0.40 17.95 -3.44
C VAL A 197 0.53 19.10 -3.79
N ALA A 198 0.94 19.85 -2.77
CA ALA A 198 2.01 20.83 -2.86
C ALA A 198 3.12 20.46 -1.87
N ARG A 199 4.35 20.39 -2.34
CA ARG A 199 5.55 20.24 -1.49
C ARG A 199 5.88 21.58 -0.86
N LEU A 200 6.12 21.61 0.45
CA LEU A 200 6.59 22.80 1.16
C LEU A 200 8.11 22.99 0.98
N PRO A 201 8.66 24.19 1.27
CA PRO A 201 10.10 24.44 1.14
C PRO A 201 10.95 23.42 1.91
N THR A 202 12.06 22.97 1.33
CA THR A 202 12.97 21.99 1.93
C THR A 202 13.41 22.43 3.33
N GLY A 203 13.32 21.52 4.31
CA GLY A 203 13.62 21.82 5.71
C GLY A 203 12.45 22.41 6.52
N THR A 204 11.27 22.56 5.93
CA THR A 204 10.03 22.83 6.67
C THR A 204 9.78 21.73 7.71
N ARG A 205 9.52 22.12 8.96
CA ARG A 205 9.25 21.19 10.07
C ARG A 205 7.75 20.92 10.17
N PHE A 206 7.34 19.65 10.20
CA PHE A 206 5.93 19.23 10.20
C PHE A 206 5.07 19.91 11.28
N GLU A 207 5.64 20.10 12.47
CA GLU A 207 5.01 20.75 13.62
C GLU A 207 4.82 22.28 13.46
N THR A 208 5.57 22.92 12.55
CA THR A 208 5.41 24.36 12.27
C THR A 208 4.26 24.66 11.30
N VAL A 209 3.80 23.63 10.59
CA VAL A 209 2.69 23.72 9.64
C VAL A 209 1.37 23.59 10.42
N THR A 210 0.67 24.71 10.57
CA THR A 210 -0.56 24.83 11.38
C THR A 210 -1.78 25.35 10.59
N SER A 211 -1.56 25.75 9.34
CA SER A 211 -2.58 26.19 8.38
C SER A 211 -2.04 26.01 6.96
N VAL A 212 -2.91 26.08 5.95
CA VAL A 212 -2.52 25.97 4.53
C VAL A 212 -1.90 27.31 4.05
N PRO A 213 -0.65 27.32 3.56
CA PRO A 213 -0.08 28.52 2.94
C PRO A 213 -0.87 28.94 1.69
N SER A 214 -1.11 30.25 1.55
CA SER A 214 -1.99 30.84 0.52
C SER A 214 -1.42 30.82 -0.90
N ASP A 215 -0.13 30.55 -1.06
CA ASP A 215 0.65 30.61 -2.30
C ASP A 215 0.99 29.23 -2.89
N LEU A 216 0.38 28.16 -2.36
CA LEU A 216 0.61 26.81 -2.85
C LEU A 216 0.01 26.54 -4.23
N THR A 217 0.84 25.97 -5.11
CA THR A 217 0.39 25.41 -6.40
C THR A 217 0.29 23.89 -6.28
N PHE A 218 -0.92 23.37 -6.17
CA PHE A 218 -1.17 21.93 -6.08
C PHE A 218 -0.96 21.24 -7.44
N GLN A 219 -0.27 20.10 -7.44
CA GLN A 219 -0.06 19.21 -8.58
C GLN A 219 -0.75 17.86 -8.33
N SER A 220 -1.26 17.22 -9.36
CA SER A 220 -1.71 15.81 -9.31
C SER A 220 -0.66 14.91 -9.98
N ASP A 221 -0.83 13.59 -9.92
CA ASP A 221 0.07 12.68 -10.63
C ASP A 221 -0.02 12.89 -12.15
N ALA A 222 1.13 12.89 -12.83
CA ALA A 222 1.23 13.31 -14.23
C ALA A 222 2.38 12.58 -14.96
N TRP A 223 2.30 11.26 -15.06
CA TRP A 223 3.32 10.42 -15.73
C TRP A 223 3.05 10.18 -17.22
N TYR A 224 2.08 10.86 -17.81
CA TYR A 224 1.78 10.82 -19.24
C TYR A 224 1.54 12.23 -19.78
N THR A 225 1.99 12.49 -21.01
CA THR A 225 1.55 13.64 -21.82
C THR A 225 0.11 13.45 -22.32
N ASP A 226 -0.51 14.51 -22.86
CA ASP A 226 -1.82 14.44 -23.56
C ASP A 226 -1.87 13.42 -24.71
N THR A 227 -0.72 13.04 -25.29
CA THR A 227 -0.60 12.01 -26.33
C THR A 227 -0.15 10.63 -25.80
N CYS A 228 -0.25 10.40 -24.49
CA CYS A 228 0.17 9.18 -23.79
C CYS A 228 1.65 8.76 -23.96
N GLU A 229 2.56 9.73 -24.16
CA GLU A 229 4.00 9.51 -24.01
C GLU A 229 4.38 9.49 -22.51
N PHE A 230 5.11 8.46 -22.08
CA PHE A 230 5.46 8.24 -20.68
C PHE A 230 6.52 9.25 -20.18
N ILE A 231 6.23 9.89 -19.06
CA ILE A 231 7.10 10.88 -18.40
C ILE A 231 7.79 10.21 -17.20
N PRO A 232 9.06 9.77 -17.34
CA PRO A 232 9.80 9.15 -16.25
C PRO A 232 10.14 10.17 -15.16
N ASP A 233 10.18 9.69 -13.92
CA ASP A 233 10.72 10.42 -12.79
C ASP A 233 12.23 10.65 -12.93
N ASN A 234 12.74 11.61 -12.16
CA ASN A 234 14.16 11.92 -12.11
C ASN A 234 14.93 11.09 -11.06
N SER A 235 14.41 9.91 -10.69
CA SER A 235 15.04 9.04 -9.66
C SER A 235 16.23 8.23 -10.17
N GLY A 236 16.39 8.15 -11.50
CA GLY A 236 17.32 7.24 -12.16
C GLY A 236 16.78 5.80 -12.34
N LEU A 237 15.61 5.48 -11.77
CA LEU A 237 14.93 4.18 -11.94
C LEU A 237 13.87 4.19 -13.07
N ALA A 238 13.64 5.34 -13.70
CA ALA A 238 12.61 5.56 -14.72
C ALA A 238 11.19 5.16 -14.27
N GLY A 239 10.88 5.41 -13.00
CA GLY A 239 9.53 5.28 -12.45
C GLY A 239 8.57 6.33 -13.03
N PRO A 240 7.25 6.25 -12.79
CA PRO A 240 6.31 7.31 -13.16
C PRO A 240 6.56 8.61 -12.40
N THR A 241 6.39 9.75 -13.08
CA THR A 241 6.30 11.07 -12.43
C THR A 241 5.05 11.18 -11.55
N MET A 242 5.21 10.84 -10.26
CA MET A 242 4.20 11.02 -9.22
C MET A 242 4.44 12.31 -8.43
N ALA A 243 3.38 12.99 -8.00
CA ALA A 243 3.47 14.31 -7.36
C ALA A 243 4.12 14.27 -5.96
N LEU A 244 4.08 13.11 -5.28
CA LEU A 244 4.78 12.87 -4.00
C LEU A 244 6.23 12.39 -4.16
N SER A 245 6.73 12.16 -5.39
CA SER A 245 7.99 11.45 -5.65
C SER A 245 9.26 11.99 -4.95
N SER A 246 9.27 13.24 -4.50
CA SER A 246 10.41 13.81 -3.76
C SER A 246 10.57 13.33 -2.31
N PHE A 247 9.66 12.50 -1.77
CA PHE A 247 9.76 12.02 -0.38
C PHE A 247 11.02 11.19 -0.09
N TRP A 248 11.72 10.72 -1.12
CA TRP A 248 12.95 9.95 -1.01
C TRP A 248 14.02 10.36 -2.02
N SER A 249 15.25 9.91 -1.74
CA SER A 249 16.39 9.88 -2.66
C SER A 249 17.08 8.53 -2.58
N TYR A 250 17.79 8.12 -3.63
CA TYR A 250 18.52 6.85 -3.65
C TYR A 250 20.00 7.07 -3.96
N GLU A 251 20.86 6.63 -3.04
CA GLU A 251 22.33 6.68 -3.16
C GLU A 251 22.90 5.26 -3.01
N GLY A 252 22.66 4.61 -1.86
CA GLY A 252 22.77 3.16 -1.69
C GLY A 252 21.52 2.50 -1.06
N CYS A 253 20.60 3.31 -0.54
CA CYS A 253 19.33 2.90 0.06
C CYS A 253 18.25 3.99 -0.18
N VAL A 254 16.98 3.68 0.05
CA VAL A 254 15.87 4.64 -0.03
C VAL A 254 15.88 5.54 1.20
N ARG A 255 16.60 6.67 1.09
CA ARG A 255 16.75 7.67 2.14
C ARG A 255 15.58 8.65 2.11
N MET A 256 14.98 8.92 3.27
CA MET A 256 13.87 9.90 3.37
C MET A 256 14.41 11.32 3.21
N SER A 257 13.70 12.16 2.44
CA SER A 257 14.06 13.57 2.25
C SER A 257 13.65 14.46 3.44
N GLY A 258 12.65 14.04 4.22
CA GLY A 258 12.01 14.87 5.24
C GLY A 258 11.10 15.96 4.65
N ASP A 259 10.71 15.82 3.38
CA ASP A 259 9.76 16.73 2.74
C ASP A 259 8.38 16.67 3.41
N VAL A 260 7.87 17.84 3.76
CA VAL A 260 6.48 18.01 4.22
C VAL A 260 5.63 18.47 3.04
N PHE A 261 4.48 17.84 2.88
CA PHE A 261 3.52 18.08 1.82
C PHE A 261 2.20 18.56 2.39
N ILE A 262 1.45 19.35 1.63
CA ILE A 262 0.01 19.59 1.84
C ILE A 262 -0.75 18.85 0.75
N ILE A 263 -1.58 17.88 1.12
CA ILE A 263 -2.53 17.20 0.24
C ILE A 263 -3.87 17.91 0.38
N ARG A 264 -4.48 18.31 -0.74
CA ARG A 264 -5.86 18.80 -0.82
C ARG A 264 -6.76 17.65 -1.27
N LEU A 265 -7.72 17.27 -0.43
CA LEU A 265 -8.66 16.19 -0.68
C LEU A 265 -9.82 16.63 -1.61
N ALA A 266 -10.59 15.67 -2.10
CA ALA A 266 -11.69 15.90 -3.04
C ALA A 266 -12.88 16.70 -2.45
N ASP A 267 -12.95 16.79 -1.12
CA ASP A 267 -13.92 17.60 -0.36
C ASP A 267 -13.38 19.00 0.01
N GLY A 268 -12.17 19.35 -0.43
CA GLY A 268 -11.51 20.62 -0.13
C GLY A 268 -10.83 20.70 1.24
N ARG A 269 -10.90 19.67 2.09
CA ARG A 269 -10.07 19.57 3.30
C ARG A 269 -8.59 19.41 2.92
N HIS A 270 -7.72 19.78 3.86
CA HIS A 270 -6.28 19.69 3.67
C HIS A 270 -5.63 18.82 4.75
N VAL A 271 -4.65 18.03 4.34
CA VAL A 271 -3.84 17.18 5.21
C VAL A 271 -2.38 17.57 5.04
N LYS A 272 -1.67 17.88 6.14
CA LYS A 272 -0.21 17.91 6.12
C LYS A 272 0.33 16.48 6.22
N PHE A 273 1.34 16.14 5.43
CA PHE A 273 1.80 14.76 5.23
C PHE A 273 3.33 14.70 5.13
N GLU A 274 3.95 13.69 5.73
CA GLU A 274 5.39 13.41 5.67
C GLU A 274 5.63 11.89 5.68
N VAL A 275 6.48 11.36 4.79
CA VAL A 275 6.89 9.95 4.84
C VAL A 275 8.09 9.81 5.79
N LYS A 276 7.96 8.93 6.81
CA LYS A 276 8.95 8.76 7.89
C LYS A 276 9.87 7.56 7.68
N SER A 277 9.37 6.48 7.08
CA SER A 277 10.20 5.34 6.70
C SER A 277 9.64 4.59 5.50
N TYR A 278 10.52 3.86 4.81
CA TYR A 278 10.26 2.82 3.81
C TYR A 278 10.81 1.45 4.24
N TYR A 279 11.75 1.46 5.19
CA TYR A 279 12.29 0.30 5.90
C TYR A 279 11.73 0.21 7.32
N GLU A 280 12.14 -0.80 8.09
CA GLU A 280 11.95 -0.74 9.55
C GLU A 280 12.68 0.46 10.16
N LEU A 281 12.15 1.02 11.26
CA LEU A 281 12.62 2.29 11.82
C LEU A 281 14.14 2.34 12.04
N ALA A 282 14.72 1.36 12.75
CA ALA A 282 16.17 1.31 12.98
C ALA A 282 17.00 1.13 11.70
N VAL A 283 16.45 0.47 10.67
CA VAL A 283 17.07 0.32 9.35
C VAL A 283 17.00 1.65 8.57
N GLN A 284 15.88 2.37 8.68
CA GLN A 284 15.69 3.68 8.07
C GLN A 284 16.61 4.73 8.70
N GLU A 285 16.75 4.72 10.02
CA GLU A 285 17.69 5.59 10.75
C GLU A 285 19.13 5.36 10.29
N HIS A 286 19.55 4.10 10.17
CA HIS A 286 20.86 3.74 9.61
C HIS A 286 21.00 4.26 8.18
N CYS A 287 20.07 3.93 7.29
CA CYS A 287 20.06 4.38 5.89
C CYS A 287 20.13 5.91 5.74
N ASN A 288 19.36 6.65 6.55
CA ASN A 288 19.35 8.11 6.53
C ASN A 288 20.68 8.73 7.01
N ALA A 289 21.46 8.00 7.83
CA ALA A 289 22.74 8.43 8.38
C ALA A 289 23.96 8.00 7.55
N THR A 290 23.92 6.83 6.90
CA THR A 290 25.07 6.23 6.21
C THR A 290 24.94 6.14 4.70
N ASN A 291 23.73 6.36 4.14
CA ASN A 291 23.36 6.04 2.76
C ASN A 291 23.42 4.53 2.40
N GLU A 292 23.58 3.64 3.38
CA GLU A 292 23.74 2.19 3.19
C GLU A 292 22.65 1.38 3.91
N LEU A 293 22.50 0.09 3.57
CA LEU A 293 21.68 -0.85 4.35
C LEU A 293 22.54 -1.65 5.33
N PRO A 294 22.07 -1.88 6.57
CA PRO A 294 22.81 -2.65 7.56
C PRO A 294 22.93 -4.11 7.13
N SER A 295 24.15 -4.64 7.12
CA SER A 295 24.44 -6.02 6.73
C SER A 295 23.80 -7.04 7.66
N GLY A 296 23.25 -8.13 7.09
CA GLY A 296 22.76 -9.28 7.87
C GLY A 296 21.42 -9.09 8.58
N THR A 297 20.78 -7.92 8.45
CA THR A 297 19.44 -7.65 9.01
C THR A 297 18.41 -7.53 7.88
N PRO A 298 17.25 -8.22 7.93
CA PRO A 298 16.17 -7.99 6.99
C PRO A 298 15.72 -6.53 7.01
N SER A 299 15.81 -5.83 5.87
CA SER A 299 15.57 -4.38 5.83
C SER A 299 14.11 -3.97 6.07
N GLY A 300 13.16 -4.90 5.88
CA GLY A 300 11.74 -4.57 5.92
C GLY A 300 11.28 -3.66 4.78
N SER A 301 11.99 -3.63 3.65
CA SER A 301 11.72 -2.70 2.52
C SER A 301 10.27 -2.77 2.03
N GLY A 302 9.66 -1.60 1.84
CA GLY A 302 8.23 -1.47 1.48
C GLY A 302 7.29 -1.50 2.66
N GLN A 303 7.79 -1.36 3.90
CA GLN A 303 6.96 -1.11 5.08
C GLN A 303 7.04 0.39 5.38
N LEU A 304 6.06 1.12 4.84
CA LEU A 304 6.00 2.57 4.95
C LEU A 304 5.44 2.96 6.32
N ARG A 305 5.97 4.05 6.88
CA ARG A 305 5.33 4.80 7.97
C ARG A 305 5.16 6.23 7.53
N VAL A 306 3.94 6.75 7.66
CA VAL A 306 3.59 8.12 7.26
C VAL A 306 3.07 8.89 8.46
N LYS A 307 3.47 10.15 8.59
CA LYS A 307 2.97 11.08 9.60
C LYS A 307 2.04 12.07 8.92
N TRP A 308 0.85 12.28 9.46
CA TRP A 308 -0.10 13.23 8.88
C TRP A 308 -1.05 13.84 9.91
N ALA A 309 -1.74 14.91 9.53
CA ALA A 309 -2.76 15.57 10.32
C ALA A 309 -3.65 16.44 9.42
N PHE A 310 -4.93 16.59 9.75
CA PHE A 310 -5.77 17.61 9.12
C PHE A 310 -5.29 19.02 9.49
N LEU A 311 -5.47 19.96 8.56
CA LEU A 311 -5.29 21.39 8.77
C LEU A 311 -6.67 22.08 8.87
N PRO A 312 -6.78 23.17 9.65
CA PRO A 312 -7.98 24.01 9.71
C PRO A 312 -8.16 24.85 8.44
#